data_AF-A0A1I2IK91-F1
#
_entry.id   AF-A0A1I2IK91-F1
#
_cell.length_a   1.000
_cell.length_b   1.000
_cell.length_c   1.000
_cell.angle_alpha   90.00
_cell.angle_beta   90.00
_cell.angle_gamma   90.00
#
_symmetry.space_group_name_H-M   'P 1'
#
loop_
_entity.id
_entity.type
_entity.pdbx_description
1 polymer ?
#
loop_
_entity_poly.entity_id
_entity_poly.type
_entity_poly.pdbx_seq_one_letter_code
_entity_poly.pdbx_strand_id
1 'polypeptide(L)'
;MGTGPAAARTAAERAVARRCSRVLPPEDLLDEVAGVVRRGLPYVAAGWMLSDPATGLATTVHGERVDPDVQRRLIEHERTTPDLNSFAALAHRRSPVGRLSAETGGRLADSARHRELYSPLGLGDEIRGVFRAGGNCWGQVCLTRPAGAPWFTAAEERSLARVAAALGGGLRQAHALARACPEPGDPDGPAVLLVTDDGRVTGCSDAARQLLAELPDDGTPLPGVVHEVASLARALEATGTGPPAKARVRGRAGRYLVVRAGVLGGGGTTGALVAVLLEPARQSDLAPLVLASAALTAREREVAGLLAGGTPEAEIARRLWLSPHTVHGYAKAVFAKLGVGSRVELSALLGGAPEPAPAG
;
A
#
# COMPACT_ATOMS: atom_id res chain seq x y z
N MET A 1 -11.89 15.37 -36.20
CA MET A 1 -10.51 15.78 -35.82
C MET A 1 -10.18 15.11 -34.49
N GLY A 2 -9.35 14.06 -34.50
CA GLY A 2 -8.99 13.35 -33.27
C GLY A 2 -8.17 14.26 -32.33
N THR A 3 -8.48 14.23 -31.04
CA THR A 3 -7.67 14.93 -30.02
C THR A 3 -6.25 14.38 -30.05
N GLY A 4 -5.25 15.24 -30.28
CA GLY A 4 -3.84 14.82 -30.31
C GLY A 4 -3.38 14.21 -28.97
N PRO A 5 -2.29 13.41 -28.94
CA PRO A 5 -1.86 12.66 -27.77
C PRO A 5 -1.63 13.52 -26.51
N ALA A 6 -1.14 14.75 -26.67
CA ALA A 6 -0.96 15.69 -25.57
C ALA A 6 -2.30 16.15 -24.97
N ALA A 7 -3.28 16.46 -25.82
CA ALA A 7 -4.61 16.87 -25.38
C ALA A 7 -5.34 15.72 -24.66
N ALA A 8 -5.20 14.48 -25.17
CA ALA A 8 -5.74 13.29 -24.52
C ALA A 8 -5.15 13.08 -23.11
N ARG A 9 -3.82 13.25 -22.94
CA ARG A 9 -3.17 13.20 -21.62
C ARG A 9 -3.69 14.26 -20.66
N THR A 10 -3.75 15.52 -21.09
CA THR A 10 -4.27 16.59 -20.23
C THR A 10 -5.74 16.36 -19.86
N ALA A 11 -6.56 15.84 -20.78
CA ALA A 11 -7.94 15.47 -20.48
C ALA A 11 -8.03 14.34 -19.45
N ALA A 12 -7.17 13.32 -19.57
CA ALA A 12 -7.07 12.22 -18.61
C ALA A 12 -6.64 12.73 -17.22
N GLU A 13 -5.59 13.55 -17.12
CA GLU A 13 -5.13 14.18 -15.87
C GLU A 13 -6.27 14.92 -15.15
N ARG A 14 -7.02 15.77 -15.89
CA ARG A 14 -8.16 16.49 -15.32
C ARG A 14 -9.29 15.55 -14.90
N ALA A 15 -9.53 14.48 -15.65
CA ALA A 15 -10.58 13.51 -15.34
C ALA A 15 -10.24 12.64 -14.12
N VAL A 16 -8.96 12.33 -13.89
CA VAL A 16 -8.47 11.69 -12.65
C VAL A 16 -8.63 12.64 -11.48
N ALA A 17 -8.17 13.90 -11.59
CA ALA A 17 -8.28 14.87 -10.51
C ALA A 17 -9.74 15.06 -10.03
N ARG A 18 -10.70 15.09 -10.96
CA ARG A 18 -12.14 15.17 -10.64
C ARG A 18 -12.71 13.92 -9.95
N ARG A 19 -12.12 12.74 -10.17
CA ARG A 19 -12.52 11.50 -9.50
C ARG A 19 -11.93 11.41 -8.10
N CYS A 20 -10.66 11.77 -7.95
CA CYS A 20 -10.00 11.81 -6.65
C CYS A 20 -10.63 12.82 -5.68
N SER A 21 -11.37 13.82 -6.17
CA SER A 21 -12.13 14.74 -5.32
C SER A 21 -13.49 14.21 -4.88
N ARG A 22 -13.93 13.03 -5.35
CA ARG A 22 -15.17 12.37 -4.95
C ARG A 22 -14.90 11.42 -3.79
N VAL A 23 -15.91 11.21 -2.95
CA VAL A 23 -15.88 10.19 -1.90
C VAL A 23 -16.24 8.85 -2.54
N LEU A 24 -15.23 8.10 -2.94
CA LEU A 24 -15.36 6.73 -3.44
C LEU A 24 -14.58 5.78 -2.52
N PRO A 25 -15.00 4.51 -2.38
CA PRO A 25 -14.13 3.46 -1.87
C PRO A 25 -12.79 3.44 -2.61
N PRO A 26 -11.66 3.16 -1.94
CA PRO A 26 -10.34 3.14 -2.56
C PRO A 26 -10.24 2.23 -3.80
N GLU A 27 -10.93 1.10 -3.78
CA GLU A 27 -10.94 0.09 -4.82
C GLU A 27 -11.65 0.62 -6.08
N ASP A 28 -12.87 1.14 -5.92
CA ASP A 28 -13.65 1.75 -7.01
C ASP A 28 -12.91 2.93 -7.67
N LEU A 29 -12.16 3.71 -6.87
CA LEU A 29 -11.36 4.83 -7.37
C LEU A 29 -10.24 4.35 -8.32
N LEU A 30 -9.58 3.24 -8.01
CA LEU A 30 -8.53 2.69 -8.86
C LEU A 30 -9.08 2.21 -10.20
N ASP A 31 -10.17 1.44 -10.18
CA ASP A 31 -10.83 0.89 -11.37
C ASP A 31 -11.27 2.01 -12.32
N GLU A 32 -11.91 3.06 -11.78
CA GLU A 32 -12.31 4.21 -12.58
C GLU A 32 -11.12 4.97 -13.20
N VAL A 33 -9.99 5.05 -12.48
CA VAL A 33 -8.81 5.77 -12.94
C VAL A 33 -8.03 4.98 -13.98
N ALA A 34 -7.93 3.66 -13.85
CA ALA A 34 -7.27 2.79 -14.82
C ALA A 34 -7.80 3.00 -16.26
N GLY A 35 -9.12 2.99 -16.42
CA GLY A 35 -9.78 3.23 -17.70
C GLY A 35 -9.63 4.66 -18.26
N VAL A 36 -9.47 5.66 -17.40
CA VAL A 36 -9.20 7.05 -17.81
C VAL A 36 -7.76 7.21 -18.30
N VAL A 37 -6.79 6.66 -17.56
CA VAL A 37 -5.37 6.80 -17.86
C VAL A 37 -5.02 6.13 -19.18
N ARG A 38 -5.61 4.96 -19.48
CA ARG A 38 -5.37 4.24 -20.76
C ARG A 38 -5.62 5.09 -22.01
N ARG A 39 -6.58 6.04 -21.94
CA ARG A 39 -6.90 6.93 -23.08
C ARG A 39 -5.81 7.96 -23.37
N GLY A 40 -5.10 8.42 -22.34
CA GLY A 40 -4.00 9.38 -22.49
C GLY A 40 -2.63 8.71 -22.58
N LEU A 41 -2.50 7.53 -21.99
CA LEU A 41 -1.26 6.77 -21.89
C LEU A 41 -1.52 5.32 -22.32
N PRO A 42 -1.37 4.98 -23.61
CA PRO A 42 -1.62 3.64 -24.09
C PRO A 42 -0.62 2.62 -23.50
N TYR A 43 -1.16 1.52 -22.98
CA TYR A 43 -0.46 0.34 -22.47
C TYR A 43 -1.26 -0.93 -22.83
N VAL A 44 -0.60 -2.09 -22.82
CA VAL A 44 -1.20 -3.41 -23.10
C VAL A 44 -1.50 -4.20 -21.83
N ALA A 45 -0.70 -4.03 -20.78
CA ALA A 45 -0.90 -4.65 -19.49
C ALA A 45 -0.64 -3.64 -18.36
N ALA A 46 -1.32 -3.81 -17.23
CA ALA A 46 -1.14 -2.97 -16.06
C ALA A 46 -1.39 -3.72 -14.76
N GLY A 47 -0.73 -3.26 -13.69
CA GLY A 47 -1.10 -3.55 -12.31
C GLY A 47 -1.35 -2.25 -11.57
N TRP A 48 -2.59 -2.06 -11.09
CA TRP A 48 -2.96 -0.95 -10.21
C TRP A 48 -3.14 -1.48 -8.80
N MET A 49 -2.48 -0.87 -7.83
CA MET A 49 -2.40 -1.44 -6.49
C MET A 49 -2.69 -0.42 -5.40
N LEU A 50 -3.43 -0.84 -4.37
CA LEU A 50 -3.46 -0.14 -3.08
C LEU A 50 -2.28 -0.61 -2.24
N SER A 51 -1.83 0.22 -1.31
CA SER A 51 -0.73 -0.14 -0.41
C SER A 51 -1.07 0.13 1.06
N ASP A 52 -0.55 -0.69 1.96
CA ASP A 52 -0.48 -0.36 3.39
C ASP A 52 0.54 0.79 3.55
N PRO A 53 0.12 2.01 3.95
CA PRO A 53 1.04 3.13 4.08
C PRO A 53 2.11 2.92 5.16
N ALA A 54 1.91 2.00 6.10
CA ALA A 54 2.86 1.71 7.16
C ALA A 54 4.01 0.79 6.72
N THR A 55 3.77 -0.10 5.74
CA THR A 55 4.79 -1.08 5.29
C THR A 55 5.14 -0.97 3.81
N GLY A 56 4.33 -0.25 3.02
CA GLY A 56 4.49 -0.12 1.56
C GLY A 56 4.13 -1.38 0.77
N LEU A 57 3.56 -2.40 1.43
CA LEU A 57 3.11 -3.63 0.78
C LEU A 57 1.84 -3.40 -0.02
N ALA A 58 1.70 -4.04 -1.18
CA ALA A 58 0.46 -4.04 -1.92
C ALA A 58 -0.60 -4.83 -1.15
N THR A 59 -1.79 -4.26 -1.01
CA THR A 59 -2.91 -4.85 -0.24
C THR A 59 -4.06 -5.29 -1.14
N THR A 60 -4.12 -4.73 -2.35
CA THR A 60 -5.11 -5.04 -3.37
C THR A 60 -4.46 -4.84 -4.72
N VAL A 61 -4.70 -5.75 -5.66
CA VAL A 61 -4.17 -5.69 -7.02
C VAL A 61 -5.33 -5.74 -8.01
N HIS A 62 -5.44 -4.70 -8.82
CA HIS A 62 -6.27 -4.68 -10.02
C HIS A 62 -5.35 -4.91 -11.23
N GLY A 63 -5.27 -6.16 -11.67
CA GLY A 63 -4.51 -6.59 -12.83
C GLY A 63 -5.31 -6.44 -14.12
N GLU A 64 -4.73 -5.80 -15.13
CA GLU A 64 -5.35 -5.66 -16.44
C GLU A 64 -4.54 -6.44 -17.47
N ARG A 65 -5.10 -7.56 -17.96
CA ARG A 65 -4.45 -8.45 -18.93
C ARG A 65 -3.10 -8.99 -18.43
N VAL A 66 -3.06 -9.34 -17.14
CA VAL A 66 -1.93 -10.02 -16.50
C VAL A 66 -2.41 -11.40 -16.07
N ASP A 67 -1.66 -12.43 -16.42
CA ASP A 67 -1.93 -13.79 -15.98
C ASP A 67 -1.68 -13.93 -14.46
N PRO A 68 -2.56 -14.62 -13.69
CA PRO A 68 -2.41 -14.77 -12.25
C PRO A 68 -1.06 -15.33 -11.79
N ASP A 69 -0.48 -16.30 -12.50
CA ASP A 69 0.83 -16.86 -12.16
C ASP A 69 1.95 -15.85 -12.43
N VAL A 70 1.82 -15.06 -13.49
CA VAL A 70 2.74 -13.96 -13.78
C VAL A 70 2.65 -12.88 -12.70
N GLN A 71 1.44 -12.53 -12.26
CA GLN A 71 1.22 -11.58 -11.17
C GLN A 71 1.89 -12.05 -9.87
N ARG A 72 1.71 -13.33 -9.49
CA ARG A 72 2.38 -13.92 -8.33
C ARG A 72 3.91 -13.80 -8.42
N ARG A 73 4.48 -14.12 -9.58
CA ARG A 73 5.93 -14.02 -9.81
C ARG A 73 6.43 -12.57 -9.81
N LEU A 74 5.62 -11.60 -10.26
CA LEU A 74 5.95 -10.18 -10.16
C LEU A 74 6.01 -9.69 -8.71
N ILE A 75 5.06 -10.13 -7.87
CA ILE A 75 5.06 -9.84 -6.43
C ILE A 75 6.34 -10.41 -5.78
N GLU A 76 6.65 -11.67 -6.05
CA GLU A 76 7.85 -12.31 -5.51
C GLU A 76 9.13 -11.58 -5.96
N HIS A 77 9.24 -11.30 -7.26
CA HIS A 77 10.39 -10.60 -7.82
C HIS A 77 10.58 -9.19 -7.22
N GLU A 78 9.50 -8.46 -6.92
CA GLU A 78 9.57 -7.16 -6.26
C GLU A 78 10.20 -7.23 -4.85
N ARG A 79 10.13 -8.40 -4.19
CA ARG A 79 10.60 -8.59 -2.81
C ARG A 79 11.95 -9.26 -2.70
N THR A 80 12.22 -10.24 -3.56
CA THR A 80 13.38 -11.12 -3.40
C THR A 80 14.47 -10.85 -4.43
N THR A 81 14.19 -10.12 -5.51
CA THR A 81 15.14 -9.89 -6.60
C THR A 81 15.49 -8.40 -6.71
N PRO A 82 16.76 -8.00 -6.49
CA PRO A 82 17.21 -6.63 -6.72
C PRO A 82 16.99 -6.22 -8.18
N ASP A 83 16.34 -5.07 -8.40
CA ASP A 83 16.07 -4.53 -9.74
C ASP A 83 15.90 -3.01 -9.73
N LEU A 84 15.83 -2.43 -10.92
CA LEU A 84 15.56 -1.01 -11.16
C LEU A 84 14.09 -0.68 -10.90
N ASN A 85 13.84 0.55 -10.46
CA ASN A 85 12.48 1.07 -10.24
C ASN A 85 11.62 0.19 -9.31
N SER A 86 12.19 -0.42 -8.26
CA SER A 86 11.37 -1.02 -7.20
C SER A 86 10.42 0.03 -6.60
N PHE A 87 9.22 -0.38 -6.20
CA PHE A 87 8.25 0.52 -5.60
C PHE A 87 8.76 1.11 -4.29
N ALA A 88 9.54 0.35 -3.52
CA ALA A 88 10.22 0.85 -2.33
C ALA A 88 11.19 2.00 -2.67
N ALA A 89 12.03 1.84 -3.70
CA ALA A 89 12.93 2.92 -4.14
C ALA A 89 12.15 4.12 -4.70
N LEU A 90 11.14 3.88 -5.54
CA LEU A 90 10.28 4.91 -6.09
C LEU A 90 9.48 5.64 -5.01
N ALA A 91 9.20 5.03 -3.85
CA ALA A 91 8.52 5.66 -2.71
C ALA A 91 9.41 6.66 -1.95
N HIS A 92 10.72 6.67 -2.20
CA HIS A 92 11.67 7.60 -1.56
C HIS A 92 12.40 8.54 -2.54
N ARG A 93 12.39 8.27 -3.85
CA ARG A 93 12.99 9.16 -4.87
C ARG A 93 12.33 10.54 -4.93
N ARG A 94 13.00 11.52 -5.53
CA ARG A 94 12.40 12.84 -5.84
C ARG A 94 11.25 12.74 -6.84
N SER A 95 11.40 11.94 -7.89
CA SER A 95 10.32 11.57 -8.80
C SER A 95 9.66 10.27 -8.33
N PRO A 96 8.33 10.20 -8.20
CA PRO A 96 7.62 8.97 -7.85
C PRO A 96 7.38 8.04 -9.04
N VAL A 97 7.90 8.37 -10.21
CA VAL A 97 7.71 7.62 -11.45
C VAL A 97 9.07 7.33 -12.09
N GLY A 98 9.23 6.13 -12.62
CA GLY A 98 10.42 5.69 -13.34
C GLY A 98 10.05 4.92 -14.61
N ARG A 99 10.80 5.17 -15.69
CA ARG A 99 10.68 4.43 -16.96
C ARG A 99 11.85 3.47 -17.10
N LEU A 100 11.57 2.21 -17.39
CA LEU A 100 12.62 1.20 -17.47
C LEU A 100 13.62 1.50 -18.60
N SER A 101 13.14 1.91 -19.77
CA SER A 101 13.98 2.33 -20.90
C SER A 101 14.96 3.44 -20.55
N ALA A 102 14.58 4.38 -19.68
CA ALA A 102 15.44 5.48 -19.27
C ALA A 102 16.54 5.02 -18.31
N GLU A 103 16.18 4.24 -17.29
CA GLU A 103 17.14 3.77 -16.27
C GLU A 103 18.16 2.79 -16.87
N THR A 104 17.78 2.04 -17.90
CA THR A 104 18.65 1.07 -18.57
C THR A 104 19.43 1.65 -19.75
N GLY A 105 19.21 2.92 -20.11
CA GLY A 105 19.76 3.49 -21.35
C GLY A 105 19.31 2.71 -22.61
N GLY A 106 18.12 2.10 -22.56
CA GLY A 106 17.53 1.34 -23.64
C GLY A 106 17.79 -0.17 -23.65
N ARG A 107 18.65 -0.68 -22.76
CA ARG A 107 18.91 -2.11 -22.63
C ARG A 107 17.96 -2.73 -21.61
N LEU A 108 16.70 -2.94 -22.00
CA LEU A 108 15.66 -3.45 -21.09
C LEU A 108 16.03 -4.76 -20.38
N ALA A 109 16.87 -5.61 -21.01
CA ALA A 109 17.37 -6.85 -20.42
C ALA A 109 18.27 -6.68 -19.19
N ASP A 110 18.76 -5.47 -18.91
CA ASP A 110 19.48 -5.11 -17.68
C ASP A 110 18.55 -5.24 -16.44
N SER A 111 17.22 -5.16 -16.62
CA SER A 111 16.25 -5.50 -15.57
C SER A 111 15.97 -7.00 -15.55
N ALA A 112 16.12 -7.60 -14.37
CA ALA A 112 15.79 -9.01 -14.14
C ALA A 112 14.30 -9.29 -14.41
N ARG A 113 13.41 -8.41 -13.93
CA ARG A 113 11.96 -8.54 -14.15
C ARG A 113 11.62 -8.50 -15.62
N HIS A 114 12.24 -7.60 -16.39
CA HIS A 114 11.99 -7.56 -17.82
C HIS A 114 12.49 -8.83 -18.51
N ARG A 115 13.73 -9.25 -18.23
CA ARG A 115 14.35 -10.42 -18.86
C ARG A 115 13.58 -11.71 -18.56
N GLU A 116 13.12 -11.90 -17.33
CA GLU A 116 12.59 -13.17 -16.85
C GLU A 116 11.05 -13.27 -16.91
N LEU A 117 10.34 -12.14 -16.87
CA LEU A 117 8.87 -12.11 -16.84
C LEU A 117 8.25 -11.42 -18.06
N TYR A 118 8.77 -10.28 -18.50
CA TYR A 118 8.14 -9.51 -19.59
C TYR A 118 8.57 -9.94 -21.00
N SER A 119 9.88 -10.13 -21.22
CA SER A 119 10.42 -10.50 -22.52
C SER A 119 9.83 -11.81 -23.06
N PRO A 120 9.66 -12.89 -22.26
CA PRO A 120 9.03 -14.13 -22.74
C PRO A 120 7.57 -13.96 -23.18
N LEU A 121 6.88 -12.92 -22.67
CA LEU A 121 5.49 -12.61 -22.97
C LEU A 121 5.32 -11.59 -24.11
N GLY A 122 6.42 -11.20 -24.77
CA GLY A 122 6.39 -10.18 -25.83
C GLY A 122 6.06 -8.78 -25.31
N LEU A 123 6.35 -8.51 -24.04
CA LEU A 123 6.21 -7.19 -23.42
C LEU A 123 7.53 -6.41 -23.53
N GLY A 124 7.42 -5.09 -23.71
CA GLY A 124 8.53 -4.16 -23.90
C GLY A 124 8.68 -3.17 -22.74
N ASP A 125 8.80 -1.88 -23.07
CA ASP A 125 9.07 -0.85 -22.07
C ASP A 125 7.96 -0.76 -21.01
N GLU A 126 8.37 -0.39 -19.80
CA GLU A 126 7.50 -0.26 -18.62
C GLU A 126 7.70 1.10 -17.97
N ILE A 127 6.60 1.66 -17.49
CA ILE A 127 6.61 2.78 -16.57
C ILE A 127 5.95 2.41 -15.26
N ARG A 128 6.62 2.69 -14.14
CA ARG A 128 6.13 2.44 -12.78
C ARG A 128 5.94 3.74 -12.02
N GLY A 129 4.95 3.78 -11.14
CA GLY A 129 4.62 4.95 -10.32
C GLY A 129 4.18 4.59 -8.92
N VAL A 130 4.37 5.52 -7.98
CA VAL A 130 3.91 5.41 -6.59
C VAL A 130 3.00 6.60 -6.24
N PHE A 131 1.85 6.31 -5.64
CA PHE A 131 0.84 7.29 -5.25
C PHE A 131 1.17 7.81 -3.85
N ARG A 132 1.93 8.91 -3.78
CA ARG A 132 2.39 9.46 -2.49
C ARG A 132 1.51 10.61 -2.02
N ALA A 133 1.20 10.63 -0.73
CA ALA A 133 0.61 11.79 -0.06
C ALA A 133 0.92 11.79 1.43
N GLY A 134 1.24 12.97 1.96
CA GLY A 134 1.54 13.14 3.39
C GLY A 134 2.73 12.30 3.87
N GLY A 135 3.73 12.08 3.00
CA GLY A 135 4.93 11.28 3.30
C GLY A 135 4.75 9.77 3.20
N ASN A 136 3.55 9.26 2.86
CA ASN A 136 3.25 7.84 2.80
C ASN A 136 2.91 7.38 1.37
N CYS A 137 3.10 6.09 1.11
CA CYS A 137 2.69 5.41 -0.12
C CYS A 137 1.28 4.83 0.05
N TRP A 138 0.32 5.31 -0.76
CA TRP A 138 -1.08 4.86 -0.71
C TRP A 138 -1.42 3.86 -1.80
N GLY A 139 -0.54 3.69 -2.79
CA GLY A 139 -0.74 2.76 -3.88
C GLY A 139 0.38 2.86 -4.90
N GLN A 140 0.33 1.96 -5.87
CA GLN A 140 1.40 1.70 -6.83
C GLN A 140 0.80 1.41 -8.20
N VAL A 141 1.57 1.62 -9.25
CA VAL A 141 1.17 1.26 -10.62
C VAL A 141 2.36 0.80 -11.44
N CYS A 142 2.16 -0.22 -12.27
CA CYS A 142 3.04 -0.55 -13.39
C CYS A 142 2.21 -0.63 -14.67
N LEU A 143 2.71 -0.02 -15.75
CA LEU A 143 2.09 0.01 -17.06
C LEU A 143 3.10 -0.44 -18.10
N THR A 144 2.72 -1.39 -18.94
CA THR A 144 3.66 -2.05 -19.87
C THR A 144 3.16 -1.93 -21.31
N ARG A 145 4.09 -1.70 -22.25
CA ARG A 145 3.83 -1.69 -23.70
C ARG A 145 4.22 -3.02 -24.35
N PRO A 146 3.69 -3.36 -25.54
CA PRO A 146 4.15 -4.56 -26.24
C PRO A 146 5.57 -4.32 -26.77
N ALA A 147 6.31 -5.40 -26.98
CA ALA A 147 7.61 -5.35 -27.62
C ALA A 147 7.50 -4.69 -29.01
N GLY A 148 8.50 -3.88 -29.38
CA GLY A 148 8.51 -3.13 -30.63
C GLY A 148 7.67 -1.84 -30.65
N ALA A 149 6.82 -1.60 -29.65
CA ALA A 149 6.15 -0.30 -29.52
C ALA A 149 7.13 0.81 -29.08
N PRO A 150 6.86 2.09 -29.41
CA PRO A 150 7.63 3.21 -28.91
C PRO A 150 7.67 3.21 -27.38
N TRP A 151 8.86 3.50 -26.82
CA TRP A 151 9.05 3.61 -25.38
C TRP A 151 8.25 4.75 -24.75
N PHE A 152 8.04 4.66 -23.44
CA PHE A 152 7.43 5.75 -22.70
C PHE A 152 8.33 6.98 -22.75
N THR A 153 7.72 8.13 -23.02
CA THR A 153 8.41 9.41 -23.16
C THR A 153 8.52 10.15 -21.82
N ALA A 154 9.45 11.10 -21.72
CA ALA A 154 9.55 11.96 -20.53
C ALA A 154 8.28 12.82 -20.30
N ALA A 155 7.51 13.12 -21.35
CA ALA A 155 6.25 13.84 -21.22
C ALA A 155 5.16 12.95 -20.58
N GLU A 156 5.15 11.67 -20.93
CA GLU A 156 4.27 10.65 -20.34
C GLU A 156 4.63 10.36 -18.90
N GLU A 157 5.93 10.32 -18.57
CA GLU A 157 6.42 10.21 -17.20
C GLU A 157 5.92 11.35 -16.30
N ARG A 158 6.04 12.59 -16.78
CA ARG A 158 5.51 13.76 -16.07
C ARG A 158 3.98 13.72 -15.93
N SER A 159 3.28 13.20 -16.93
CA SER A 159 1.82 13.03 -16.89
C SER A 159 1.41 12.03 -15.82
N LEU A 160 2.06 10.86 -15.79
CA LEU A 160 1.81 9.85 -14.77
C LEU A 160 2.18 10.34 -13.37
N ALA A 161 3.22 11.16 -13.22
CA ALA A 161 3.57 11.74 -11.91
C ALA A 161 2.47 12.66 -11.37
N ARG A 162 1.76 13.41 -12.23
CA ARG A 162 0.60 14.23 -11.83
C ARG A 162 -0.60 13.37 -11.45
N VAL A 163 -0.86 12.32 -12.22
CA VAL A 163 -1.90 11.31 -11.91
C VAL A 163 -1.60 10.66 -10.55
N ALA A 164 -0.35 10.25 -10.32
CA ALA A 164 0.07 9.63 -9.07
C ALA A 164 -0.09 10.55 -7.85
N ALA A 165 0.19 11.86 -8.00
CA ALA A 165 -0.04 12.84 -6.95
C ALA A 165 -1.54 13.02 -6.63
N ALA A 166 -2.39 13.08 -7.65
CA ALA A 166 -3.85 13.17 -7.47
C ALA A 166 -4.42 11.91 -6.80
N LEU A 167 -3.98 10.72 -7.23
CA LEU A 167 -4.35 9.45 -6.62
C LEU A 167 -3.89 9.35 -5.17
N GLY A 168 -2.65 9.73 -4.85
CA GLY A 168 -2.16 9.73 -3.48
C GLY A 168 -3.03 10.58 -2.55
N GLY A 169 -3.43 11.77 -3.00
CA GLY A 169 -4.34 12.63 -2.25
C GLY A 169 -5.74 12.03 -2.08
N GLY A 170 -6.33 11.50 -3.16
CA GLY A 170 -7.66 10.89 -3.15
C GLY A 170 -7.74 9.64 -2.28
N LEU A 171 -6.77 8.72 -2.42
CA LEU A 171 -6.70 7.49 -1.62
C LEU A 171 -6.51 7.78 -0.14
N ARG A 172 -5.63 8.73 0.20
CA ARG A 172 -5.48 9.21 1.58
C ARG A 172 -6.80 9.68 2.18
N GLN A 173 -7.58 10.46 1.41
CA GLN A 173 -8.88 10.95 1.84
C GLN A 173 -9.91 9.82 1.97
N ALA A 174 -9.95 8.89 1.02
CA ALA A 174 -10.83 7.74 1.06
C ALA A 174 -10.60 6.90 2.33
N HIS A 175 -9.34 6.61 2.69
CA HIS A 175 -9.00 5.92 3.93
C HIS A 175 -9.37 6.71 5.20
N ALA A 176 -9.32 8.05 5.17
CA ALA A 176 -9.75 8.85 6.31
C ALA A 176 -11.27 8.75 6.57
N LEU A 177 -12.07 8.58 5.51
CA LEU A 177 -13.53 8.48 5.60
C LEU A 177 -14.02 7.06 5.91
N ALA A 178 -13.26 6.04 5.51
CA ALA A 178 -13.65 4.64 5.61
C ALA A 178 -13.50 4.03 7.03
N ARG A 179 -13.41 4.88 8.07
CA ARG A 179 -13.05 4.54 9.46
C ARG A 179 -14.17 3.93 10.31
N ALA A 180 -15.41 4.00 9.87
CA ALA A 180 -16.50 3.34 10.58
C ALA A 180 -16.55 1.87 10.13
N CYS A 181 -16.06 0.95 10.97
CA CYS A 181 -16.28 -0.48 10.79
C CYS A 181 -16.96 -1.04 12.04
N PRO A 182 -17.99 -1.89 11.88
CA PRO A 182 -18.53 -2.66 12.98
C PRO A 182 -17.52 -3.69 13.48
N GLU A 183 -17.48 -3.92 14.80
CA GLU A 183 -16.74 -5.02 15.43
C GLU A 183 -17.48 -6.35 15.11
N PRO A 184 -16.89 -7.29 14.36
CA PRO A 184 -17.41 -8.64 14.23
C PRO A 184 -16.96 -9.49 15.43
N GLY A 185 -17.63 -10.64 15.63
CA GLY A 185 -17.14 -11.66 16.56
C GLY A 185 -15.76 -12.17 16.15
N ASP A 186 -14.94 -12.50 17.15
CA ASP A 186 -13.67 -13.17 16.93
C ASP A 186 -13.89 -14.49 16.14
N PRO A 187 -12.99 -14.85 15.22
CA PRO A 187 -13.07 -16.14 14.56
C PRO A 187 -13.05 -17.28 15.59
N ASP A 188 -13.73 -18.38 15.26
CA ASP A 188 -13.73 -19.62 16.06
C ASP A 188 -12.35 -20.34 15.95
N GLY A 189 -11.30 -19.71 16.48
CA GLY A 189 -9.94 -20.24 16.53
C GLY A 189 -8.91 -19.48 15.68
N PRO A 190 -7.62 -19.90 15.75
CA PRO A 190 -6.52 -19.22 15.08
C PRO A 190 -6.58 -19.41 13.56
N ALA A 191 -6.62 -18.30 12.82
CA ALA A 191 -6.64 -18.27 11.37
C ALA A 191 -5.22 -18.32 10.78
N VAL A 192 -4.65 -19.53 10.70
CA VAL A 192 -3.31 -19.80 10.16
C VAL A 192 -3.36 -20.53 8.81
N LEU A 193 -2.45 -20.13 7.93
CA LEU A 193 -2.13 -20.70 6.62
C LEU A 193 -0.63 -21.03 6.56
N LEU A 194 -0.26 -22.17 5.97
CA LEU A 194 1.13 -22.53 5.68
C LEU A 194 1.37 -22.44 4.17
N VAL A 195 2.41 -21.70 3.79
CA VAL A 195 2.75 -21.40 2.40
C VAL A 195 4.19 -21.83 2.12
N THR A 196 4.41 -22.57 1.04
CA THR A 196 5.74 -22.95 0.55
C THR A 196 6.43 -21.79 -0.18
N ASP A 197 7.70 -21.99 -0.51
CA ASP A 197 8.49 -21.04 -1.31
C ASP A 197 7.86 -20.74 -2.68
N ASP A 198 7.36 -21.76 -3.36
CA ASP A 198 6.65 -21.66 -4.65
C ASP A 198 5.24 -21.05 -4.55
N GLY A 199 4.82 -20.67 -3.33
CA GLY A 199 3.53 -20.00 -3.08
C GLY A 199 2.35 -20.94 -2.95
N ARG A 200 2.55 -22.27 -2.89
CA ARG A 200 1.46 -23.23 -2.67
C ARG A 200 1.06 -23.27 -1.20
N VAL A 201 -0.22 -23.52 -0.96
CA VAL A 201 -0.77 -23.70 0.38
C VAL A 201 -0.64 -25.18 0.77
N THR A 202 0.04 -25.47 1.88
CA THR A 202 0.21 -26.84 2.41
C THR A 202 -0.65 -27.12 3.65
N GLY A 203 -1.14 -26.09 4.32
CA GLY A 203 -2.05 -26.21 5.46
C GLY A 203 -2.90 -24.96 5.62
N CYS A 204 -4.18 -25.13 5.96
CA CYS A 204 -5.11 -24.02 6.14
C CYS A 204 -6.24 -24.36 7.13
N SER A 205 -6.27 -23.64 8.25
CA SER A 205 -7.35 -23.73 9.24
C SER A 205 -8.71 -23.28 8.68
N ASP A 206 -9.82 -23.72 9.29
CA ASP A 206 -11.16 -23.29 8.90
C ASP A 206 -11.33 -21.76 9.08
N ALA A 207 -10.82 -21.22 10.19
CA ALA A 207 -10.81 -19.78 10.46
C ALA A 207 -10.02 -19.00 9.40
N ALA A 208 -8.88 -19.52 8.93
CA ALA A 208 -8.13 -18.89 7.83
C ALA A 208 -8.91 -18.89 6.52
N ARG A 209 -9.59 -20.00 6.17
CA ARG A 209 -10.44 -20.06 4.97
C ARG A 209 -11.56 -19.03 5.00
N GLN A 210 -12.19 -18.84 6.16
CA GLN A 210 -13.23 -17.83 6.35
C GLN A 210 -12.68 -16.40 6.13
N LEU A 211 -11.57 -16.04 6.79
CA LEU A 211 -10.98 -14.71 6.65
C LEU A 211 -10.39 -14.46 5.25
N LEU A 212 -9.82 -15.49 4.60
CA LEU A 212 -9.33 -15.39 3.22
C LEU A 212 -10.46 -15.03 2.24
N ALA A 213 -11.66 -15.59 2.43
CA ALA A 213 -12.82 -15.33 1.57
C ALA A 213 -13.30 -13.87 1.62
N GLU A 214 -12.88 -13.11 2.63
CA GLU A 214 -13.22 -11.70 2.79
C GLU A 214 -12.20 -10.74 2.20
N LEU A 215 -11.00 -11.23 1.88
CA LEU A 215 -10.00 -10.41 1.21
C LEU A 215 -10.47 -10.02 -0.19
N PRO A 216 -9.97 -8.90 -0.74
CA PRO A 216 -10.23 -8.53 -2.13
C PRO A 216 -9.84 -9.68 -3.07
N ASP A 217 -10.73 -9.96 -4.02
CA ASP A 217 -10.51 -10.96 -5.07
C ASP A 217 -9.70 -10.31 -6.20
N ASP A 218 -8.48 -10.80 -6.39
CA ASP A 218 -7.59 -10.36 -7.47
C ASP A 218 -7.44 -11.42 -8.57
N GLY A 219 -8.35 -12.41 -8.60
CA GLY A 219 -8.36 -13.49 -9.59
C GLY A 219 -7.26 -14.54 -9.40
N THR A 220 -6.50 -14.47 -8.31
CA THR A 220 -5.45 -15.43 -7.98
C THR A 220 -5.96 -16.52 -7.02
N PRO A 221 -5.39 -17.74 -7.02
CA PRO A 221 -5.77 -18.79 -6.08
C PRO A 221 -5.53 -18.44 -4.61
N LEU A 222 -4.57 -17.54 -4.35
CA LEU A 222 -4.23 -17.04 -3.03
C LEU A 222 -4.04 -15.51 -3.12
N PRO A 223 -4.84 -14.71 -2.40
CA PRO A 223 -4.85 -13.26 -2.57
C PRO A 223 -3.45 -12.64 -2.52
N GLY A 224 -3.17 -11.70 -3.42
CA GLY A 224 -1.85 -11.10 -3.61
C GLY A 224 -1.22 -10.55 -2.33
N VAL A 225 -2.02 -10.02 -1.39
CA VAL A 225 -1.53 -9.56 -0.08
C VAL A 225 -0.88 -10.67 0.76
N VAL A 226 -1.34 -11.91 0.62
CA VAL A 226 -0.75 -13.08 1.28
C VAL A 226 0.60 -13.41 0.65
N HIS A 227 0.68 -13.40 -0.68
CA HIS A 227 1.95 -13.56 -1.40
C HIS A 227 2.95 -12.45 -1.06
N GLU A 228 2.48 -11.21 -0.94
CA GLU A 228 3.28 -10.04 -0.55
C GLU A 228 3.92 -10.21 0.83
N VAL A 229 3.13 -10.52 1.86
CA VAL A 229 3.68 -10.70 3.21
C VAL A 229 4.59 -11.94 3.30
N ALA A 230 4.24 -13.04 2.62
CA ALA A 230 5.03 -14.26 2.65
C ALA A 230 6.39 -14.08 1.96
N SER A 231 6.41 -13.42 0.80
CA SER A 231 7.64 -13.10 0.07
C SER A 231 8.52 -12.12 0.86
N LEU A 232 7.91 -11.13 1.53
CA LEU A 232 8.65 -10.23 2.41
C LEU A 232 9.24 -10.98 3.62
N ALA A 233 8.49 -11.89 4.26
CA ALA A 233 9.01 -12.68 5.37
C ALA A 233 10.28 -13.46 4.99
N ARG A 234 10.28 -14.08 3.80
CA ARG A 234 11.47 -14.76 3.25
C ARG A 234 12.61 -13.79 2.97
N ALA A 235 12.32 -12.64 2.35
CA ALA A 235 13.34 -11.62 2.09
C ALA A 235 13.98 -11.11 3.40
N LEU A 236 13.18 -10.91 4.45
CA LEU A 236 13.66 -10.48 5.77
C LEU A 236 14.54 -11.52 6.45
N GLU A 237 14.24 -12.81 6.32
CA GLU A 237 15.12 -13.88 6.81
C GLU A 237 16.50 -13.81 6.14
N ALA A 238 16.52 -13.58 4.82
CA ALA A 238 17.76 -13.52 4.05
C ALA A 238 18.59 -12.25 4.28
N THR A 239 17.94 -11.09 4.48
CA THR A 239 18.63 -9.78 4.55
C THR A 239 18.70 -9.18 5.95
N GLY A 240 17.86 -9.62 6.88
CA GLY A 240 17.71 -9.04 8.22
C GLY A 240 17.21 -7.59 8.25
N THR A 241 16.78 -7.02 7.11
CA THR A 241 16.48 -5.59 6.99
C THR A 241 15.22 -5.33 6.17
N GLY A 242 14.33 -4.47 6.68
CA GLY A 242 13.09 -4.09 6.01
C GLY A 242 11.94 -3.79 6.99
N PRO A 243 10.76 -3.39 6.49
CA PRO A 243 9.57 -3.30 7.31
C PRO A 243 9.13 -4.68 7.80
N PRO A 244 8.30 -4.77 8.85
CA PRO A 244 7.73 -6.05 9.26
C PRO A 244 6.89 -6.67 8.13
N ALA A 245 6.90 -8.00 8.02
CA ALA A 245 6.05 -8.77 7.12
C ALA A 245 4.58 -8.76 7.58
N LYS A 246 3.98 -7.58 7.48
CA LYS A 246 2.64 -7.25 7.98
C LYS A 246 1.95 -6.28 7.02
N ALA A 247 0.69 -6.56 6.69
CA ALA A 247 -0.16 -5.67 5.90
C ALA A 247 -1.51 -5.49 6.58
N ARG A 248 -2.07 -4.28 6.47
CA ARG A 248 -3.47 -3.98 6.80
C ARG A 248 -4.26 -3.86 5.52
N VAL A 249 -5.23 -4.74 5.34
CA VAL A 249 -6.02 -4.84 4.11
C VAL A 249 -7.48 -4.61 4.42
N ARG A 250 -8.15 -3.82 3.59
CA ARG A 250 -9.59 -3.63 3.67
C ARG A 250 -10.26 -4.82 2.97
N GLY A 251 -11.01 -5.61 3.72
CA GLY A 251 -11.82 -6.69 3.18
C GLY A 251 -13.04 -6.18 2.43
N ARG A 252 -13.71 -7.08 1.70
CA ARG A 252 -14.88 -6.81 0.84
C ARG A 252 -16.07 -6.22 1.61
N ALA A 253 -16.22 -6.58 2.88
CA ALA A 253 -17.24 -6.02 3.77
C ALA A 253 -16.86 -4.65 4.36
N GLY A 254 -15.74 -4.06 3.93
CA GLY A 254 -15.21 -2.78 4.40
C GLY A 254 -14.40 -2.87 5.70
N ARG A 255 -14.45 -3.99 6.43
CA ARG A 255 -13.65 -4.23 7.63
C ARG A 255 -12.17 -4.42 7.31
N TYR A 256 -11.28 -4.03 8.22
CA TYR A 256 -9.85 -4.27 8.04
C TYR A 256 -9.45 -5.61 8.64
N LEU A 257 -8.60 -6.32 7.91
CA LEU A 257 -7.87 -7.49 8.38
C LEU A 257 -6.39 -7.15 8.44
N VAL A 258 -5.68 -7.84 9.32
CA VAL A 258 -4.23 -7.83 9.43
C VAL A 258 -3.71 -9.18 8.94
N VAL A 259 -2.78 -9.13 7.99
CA VAL A 259 -2.08 -10.31 7.48
C VAL A 259 -0.63 -10.20 7.92
N ARG A 260 -0.11 -11.21 8.60
CA ARG A 260 1.28 -11.28 9.08
C ARG A 260 1.92 -12.56 8.60
N ALA A 261 3.23 -12.53 8.35
CA ALA A 261 3.97 -13.72 7.96
C ALA A 261 5.28 -13.87 8.74
N GLY A 262 5.68 -15.11 8.98
CA GLY A 262 6.96 -15.48 9.57
C GLY A 262 7.47 -16.78 8.98
N VAL A 263 8.79 -16.87 8.76
CA VAL A 263 9.44 -18.10 8.29
C VAL A 263 9.52 -19.09 9.46
N LEU A 264 9.11 -20.33 9.20
CA LEU A 264 9.25 -21.44 10.14
C LEU A 264 10.62 -22.11 9.92
N GLY A 265 11.54 -21.90 10.84
CA GLY A 265 12.84 -22.58 10.82
C GLY A 265 12.77 -23.95 11.50
N GLY A 266 13.37 -24.98 10.87
CA GLY A 266 13.76 -26.23 11.53
C GLY A 266 13.08 -27.50 11.01
N GLY A 267 13.91 -28.43 10.53
CA GLY A 267 13.55 -29.85 10.46
C GLY A 267 13.58 -30.52 9.09
N GLY A 268 14.69 -30.44 8.35
CA GLY A 268 15.07 -31.44 7.33
C GLY A 268 14.13 -31.68 6.14
N THR A 269 13.06 -30.91 6.00
CA THR A 269 12.13 -30.97 4.87
C THR A 269 12.51 -29.91 3.85
N THR A 270 12.41 -30.30 2.59
CA THR A 270 12.84 -29.54 1.42
C THR A 270 11.96 -28.30 1.27
N GLY A 271 12.50 -27.11 1.55
CA GLY A 271 11.85 -25.81 1.32
C GLY A 271 11.49 -25.04 2.60
N ALA A 272 11.73 -23.72 2.60
CA ALA A 272 11.34 -22.85 3.69
C ALA A 272 9.81 -22.68 3.72
N LEU A 273 9.18 -23.05 4.84
CA LEU A 273 7.74 -22.86 5.05
C LEU A 273 7.49 -21.49 5.71
N VAL A 274 6.46 -20.79 5.24
CA VAL A 274 6.02 -19.52 5.81
C VAL A 274 4.66 -19.71 6.47
N ALA A 275 4.58 -19.40 7.76
CA ALA A 275 3.30 -19.28 8.45
C ALA A 275 2.72 -17.89 8.19
N VAL A 276 1.48 -17.86 7.70
CA VAL A 276 0.70 -16.64 7.52
C VAL A 276 -0.48 -16.66 8.51
N LEU A 277 -0.59 -15.60 9.29
CA LEU A 277 -1.67 -15.36 10.25
C LEU A 277 -2.60 -14.27 9.71
N LEU A 278 -3.91 -14.53 9.72
CA LEU A 278 -4.95 -13.57 9.39
C LEU A 278 -5.75 -13.23 10.65
N GLU A 279 -6.01 -11.95 10.88
CA GLU A 279 -6.74 -11.49 12.09
C GLU A 279 -7.66 -10.31 11.73
N PRO A 280 -8.83 -10.17 12.38
CA PRO A 280 -9.51 -8.88 12.43
C PRO A 280 -8.57 -7.79 12.96
N ALA A 281 -8.53 -6.64 12.30
CA ALA A 281 -7.66 -5.55 12.71
C ALA A 281 -8.16 -4.90 14.00
N ARG A 282 -7.31 -4.81 15.02
CA ARG A 282 -7.62 -4.08 16.26
C ARG A 282 -7.37 -2.57 16.06
N GLN A 283 -7.88 -1.74 16.96
CA GLN A 283 -7.65 -0.29 16.92
C GLN A 283 -6.15 0.06 16.89
N SER A 284 -5.32 -0.65 17.65
CA SER A 284 -3.87 -0.48 17.66
C SER A 284 -3.22 -0.86 16.33
N ASP A 285 -3.77 -1.84 15.60
CA ASP A 285 -3.30 -2.18 14.27
C ASP A 285 -3.61 -1.06 13.27
N LEU A 286 -4.76 -0.40 13.39
CA LEU A 286 -5.17 0.67 12.48
C LEU A 286 -4.56 2.03 12.80
N ALA A 287 -3.94 2.21 13.96
CA ALA A 287 -3.33 3.46 14.36
C ALA A 287 -2.39 4.09 13.31
N PRO A 288 -1.45 3.35 12.68
CA PRO A 288 -0.59 3.93 11.65
C PRO A 288 -1.38 4.44 10.42
N LEU A 289 -2.42 3.72 10.01
CA LEU A 289 -3.28 4.11 8.89
C LEU A 289 -4.08 5.38 9.23
N VAL A 290 -4.62 5.44 10.45
CA VAL A 290 -5.31 6.61 10.99
C VAL A 290 -4.38 7.83 10.99
N LEU A 291 -3.17 7.69 11.50
CA LEU A 291 -2.21 8.79 11.56
C LEU A 291 -1.76 9.25 10.17
N ALA A 292 -1.49 8.32 9.26
CA ALA A 292 -1.14 8.63 7.88
C ALA A 292 -2.27 9.39 7.17
N SER A 293 -3.53 9.01 7.41
CA SER A 293 -4.69 9.60 6.73
C SER A 293 -5.13 10.95 7.30
N ALA A 294 -4.94 11.21 8.59
CA ALA A 294 -5.53 12.34 9.33
C ALA A 294 -5.11 13.76 8.92
N ALA A 295 -4.18 13.94 7.96
CA ALA A 295 -3.76 15.24 7.44
C ALA A 295 -3.47 16.30 8.53
N LEU A 296 -2.85 15.87 9.64
CA LEU A 296 -2.43 16.76 10.70
C LEU A 296 -1.40 17.77 10.16
N THR A 297 -1.53 19.03 10.54
CA THR A 297 -0.50 20.06 10.32
C THR A 297 0.72 19.79 11.20
N ALA A 298 1.84 20.48 10.94
CA ALA A 298 3.02 20.35 11.81
C ALA A 298 2.70 20.69 13.26
N ARG A 299 1.92 21.75 13.48
CA ARG A 299 1.52 22.19 14.82
C ARG A 299 0.55 21.24 15.49
N GLU A 300 -0.42 20.70 14.75
CA GLU A 300 -1.33 19.68 15.26
C GLU A 300 -0.58 18.40 15.67
N ARG A 301 0.46 18.01 14.94
CA ARG A 301 1.31 16.86 15.33
C ARG A 301 2.06 17.11 16.63
N GLU A 302 2.66 18.29 16.80
CA GLU A 302 3.33 18.68 18.05
C GLU A 302 2.37 18.61 19.24
N VAL A 303 1.19 19.21 19.10
CA VAL A 303 0.16 19.19 20.15
C VAL A 303 -0.33 17.77 20.42
N ALA A 304 -0.60 16.97 19.39
CA ALA A 304 -1.05 15.58 19.53
C ALA A 304 -0.03 14.73 20.31
N GLY A 305 1.26 14.86 20.00
CA GLY A 305 2.34 14.14 20.70
C GLY A 305 2.42 14.50 22.18
N LEU A 306 2.37 15.79 22.51
CA LEU A 306 2.38 16.26 23.91
C LEU A 306 1.11 15.83 24.68
N LEU A 307 -0.05 15.84 24.02
CA LEU A 307 -1.30 15.36 24.59
C LEU A 307 -1.25 13.86 24.88
N ALA A 308 -0.79 13.04 23.94
CA ALA A 308 -0.64 11.60 24.16
C ALA A 308 0.36 11.28 25.28
N GLY A 309 1.43 12.07 25.41
CA GLY A 309 2.42 11.96 26.49
C GLY A 309 1.97 12.51 27.86
N GLY A 310 0.69 12.81 28.07
CA GLY A 310 0.19 13.25 29.38
C GLY A 310 0.46 14.70 29.78
N THR A 311 1.07 15.52 28.90
CA THR A 311 1.34 16.95 29.18
C THR A 311 0.05 17.81 29.27
N PRO A 312 -0.25 18.51 30.38
CA PRO A 312 -1.44 19.36 30.48
C PRO A 312 -1.46 20.50 29.44
N GLU A 313 -2.65 20.90 28.95
CA GLU A 313 -2.77 21.93 27.90
C GLU A 313 -2.09 23.26 28.26
N ALA A 314 -2.15 23.67 29.53
CA ALA A 314 -1.46 24.86 30.01
C ALA A 314 0.07 24.77 29.87
N GLU A 315 0.63 23.59 30.11
CA GLU A 315 2.07 23.35 29.94
C GLU A 315 2.45 23.25 28.46
N ILE A 316 1.60 22.66 27.62
CA ILE A 316 1.76 22.69 26.16
C ILE A 316 1.77 24.13 25.65
N ALA A 317 0.87 24.97 26.17
CA ALA A 317 0.77 26.38 25.80
C ALA A 317 2.09 27.12 26.09
N ARG A 318 2.67 26.91 27.28
CA ARG A 318 3.99 27.47 27.61
C ARG A 318 5.10 26.95 26.68
N ARG A 319 5.18 25.63 26.50
CA ARG A 319 6.26 25.00 25.69
C ARG A 319 6.24 25.43 24.24
N LEU A 320 5.05 25.59 23.67
CA LEU A 320 4.88 25.94 22.25
C LEU A 320 4.71 27.43 22.00
N TRP A 321 4.79 28.27 23.04
CA TRP A 321 4.57 29.72 22.98
C TRP A 321 3.20 30.09 22.40
N LEU A 322 2.15 29.42 22.90
CA LEU A 322 0.75 29.59 22.50
C LEU A 322 -0.11 30.00 23.69
N SER A 323 -1.32 30.50 23.43
CA SER A 323 -2.32 30.65 24.50
C SER A 323 -2.98 29.30 24.83
N PRO A 324 -3.46 29.07 26.07
CA PRO A 324 -4.24 27.88 26.41
C PRO A 324 -5.45 27.69 25.50
N HIS A 325 -6.13 28.78 25.12
CA HIS A 325 -7.25 28.73 24.18
C HIS A 325 -6.84 28.21 22.80
N THR A 326 -5.66 28.61 22.31
CA THR A 326 -5.12 28.13 21.03
C THR A 326 -4.77 26.64 21.10
N VAL A 327 -4.19 26.17 22.21
CA VAL A 327 -3.91 24.74 22.42
C VAL A 327 -5.20 23.93 22.45
N HIS A 328 -6.23 24.41 23.16
CA HIS A 328 -7.53 23.77 23.19
C HIS A 328 -8.17 23.67 21.78
N GLY A 329 -8.04 24.71 20.96
CA GLY A 329 -8.44 24.70 19.55
C GLY A 329 -7.70 23.63 18.74
N TYR A 330 -6.38 23.50 18.91
CA TYR A 330 -5.61 22.42 18.29
C TYR A 330 -6.04 21.04 18.79
N ALA A 331 -6.29 20.87 20.09
CA ALA A 331 -6.75 19.59 20.65
C ALA A 331 -8.08 19.15 20.02
N LYS A 332 -9.05 20.07 19.90
CA LYS A 332 -10.33 19.82 19.25
C LYS A 332 -10.16 19.41 17.78
N ALA A 333 -9.28 20.10 17.04
CA ALA A 333 -9.00 19.77 15.65
C ALA A 333 -8.31 18.40 15.50
N VAL A 334 -7.35 18.09 16.37
CA VAL A 334 -6.65 16.80 16.43
C VAL A 334 -7.63 15.67 16.72
N PHE A 335 -8.47 15.80 17.74
CA PHE A 335 -9.48 14.81 18.08
C PHE A 335 -10.45 14.55 16.94
N ALA A 336 -10.95 15.63 16.29
CA ALA A 336 -11.82 15.50 15.13
C ALA A 336 -11.14 14.79 13.94
N LYS A 337 -9.89 15.14 13.62
CA LYS A 337 -9.13 14.52 12.52
C LYS A 337 -8.74 13.06 12.79
N LEU A 338 -8.51 12.71 14.05
CA LEU A 338 -8.16 11.35 14.47
C LEU A 338 -9.38 10.50 14.82
N GLY A 339 -10.57 11.09 14.93
CA GLY A 339 -11.80 10.38 15.27
C GLY A 339 -11.79 9.82 16.69
N VAL A 340 -11.07 10.48 17.61
CA VAL A 340 -11.00 10.10 19.02
C VAL A 340 -11.83 11.07 19.86
N GLY A 341 -12.53 10.56 20.86
CA GLY A 341 -13.38 11.35 21.77
C GLY A 341 -12.64 11.85 23.01
N SER A 342 -11.47 11.28 23.31
CA SER A 342 -10.77 11.56 24.56
C SER A 342 -9.25 11.56 24.42
N ARG A 343 -8.60 12.16 25.41
CA ARG A 343 -7.15 12.12 25.57
C ARG A 343 -6.63 10.70 25.77
N VAL A 344 -7.38 9.85 26.47
CA VAL A 344 -7.04 8.44 26.70
C VAL A 344 -7.04 7.67 25.39
N GLU A 345 -8.07 7.86 24.55
CA GLU A 345 -8.11 7.27 23.21
C GLU A 345 -6.98 7.79 22.33
N LEU A 346 -6.63 9.08 22.40
CA LEU A 346 -5.47 9.63 21.70
C LEU A 346 -4.17 8.93 22.14
N SER A 347 -3.98 8.73 23.44
CA SER A 347 -2.82 8.02 23.99
C SER A 347 -2.79 6.55 23.54
N ALA A 348 -3.93 5.86 23.55
CA ALA A 348 -4.04 4.47 23.09
C ALA A 348 -3.74 4.33 21.59
N LEU A 349 -4.17 5.31 20.79
CA LEU A 349 -3.90 5.38 19.36
C LEU A 349 -2.42 5.67 19.06
N LEU A 350 -1.80 6.62 19.77
CA LEU A 350 -0.42 7.05 19.50
C LEU A 350 0.65 6.17 20.17
N GLY A 351 0.34 5.61 21.33
CA GLY A 351 1.27 4.86 22.17
C GLY A 351 1.08 3.36 22.06
N GLY A 352 0.94 2.84 20.82
CA GLY A 352 0.64 1.43 20.52
C GLY A 352 1.15 0.48 21.60
N ALA A 353 0.23 -0.30 22.18
CA ALA A 353 0.36 -1.11 23.41
C ALA A 353 1.80 -1.39 23.89
N PRO A 354 2.13 -1.15 25.18
CA PRO A 354 3.42 -1.56 25.72
C PRO A 354 3.61 -3.06 25.49
N GLU A 355 4.70 -3.42 24.84
CA GLU A 355 5.23 -4.78 24.86
C GLU A 355 5.40 -5.18 26.34
N PRO A 356 4.83 -6.31 26.80
CA PRO A 356 5.03 -6.73 28.17
C PRO A 356 6.54 -6.91 28.38
N ALA A 357 7.10 -6.19 29.35
CA ALA A 357 8.49 -6.33 29.74
C ALA A 357 8.80 -7.82 29.98
N PRO A 358 9.99 -8.31 29.59
CA PRO A 358 10.37 -9.68 29.87
C PRO A 358 10.22 -9.93 31.38
N ALA A 359 9.46 -10.97 31.73
CA ALA A 359 9.44 -11.50 33.09
C ALA A 359 10.89 -11.84 33.45
N GLY A 360 11.32 -11.34 34.61
CA GLY A 360 12.73 -11.27 35.03
C GLY A 360 13.43 -12.61 35.29
#